data_AF-A0A1V5KTM5-F1
#
_entry.id   AF-A0A1V5KTM5-F1
#
_cell.length_a   1.000
_cell.length_b   1.000
_cell.length_c   1.000
_cell.angle_alpha   90.00
_cell.angle_beta   90.00
_cell.angle_gamma   90.00
#
_symmetry.space_group_name_H-M   'P 1'
#
loop_
_entity.id
_entity.type
_entity.pdbx_description
1 polymer ?
#
loop_
_entity_poly.entity_id
_entity_poly.type
_entity_poly.pdbx_seq_one_letter_code
_entity_poly.pdbx_strand_id
1 'polypeptide(L)'
;MIKTQIQLPDHLYRDAKRITQEYEMSLAELIRRSLELALPGYPPRAPEPQWTLPLVDMPLSVDPFANEDWRENLHLESMVAEDKGNP
;
A
#
# COMPACT_ATOMS: atom_id res chain seq x y z
N MET A 1 3.75 19.30 -0.09
CA MET A 1 4.78 18.36 0.40
C MET A 1 4.11 17.29 1.24
N ILE A 2 4.52 16.02 1.10
CA ILE A 2 4.04 14.91 1.91
C ILE A 2 5.04 14.71 3.06
N LYS A 3 4.56 14.48 4.28
CA LYS A 3 5.44 14.14 5.40
C LYS A 3 5.86 12.68 5.29
N THR A 4 7.15 12.43 5.24
CA THR A 4 7.72 11.09 5.14
C THR A 4 8.74 10.90 6.25
N GLN A 5 8.70 9.75 6.91
CA GLN A 5 9.74 9.31 7.84
C GLN A 5 10.61 8.29 7.12
N ILE A 6 11.93 8.53 7.11
CA ILE A 6 12.92 7.63 6.55
C ILE A 6 13.96 7.27 7.61
N GLN A 7 14.62 6.14 7.45
CA GLN A 7 15.75 5.75 8.29
C GLN A 7 17.05 6.02 7.53
N LEU A 8 18.06 6.51 8.24
CA LEU A 8 19.39 6.77 7.70
C LEU A 8 20.40 6.05 8.60
N PRO A 9 21.41 5.36 8.02
CA PRO A 9 22.54 4.87 8.80
C PRO A 9 23.20 6.02 9.57
N ASP A 10 23.63 5.76 10.81
CA ASP A 10 24.20 6.78 11.70
C ASP A 10 25.34 7.59 11.06
N HIS A 11 26.25 6.91 10.37
CA HIS A 11 27.38 7.58 9.70
C HIS A 11 26.89 8.55 8.61
N LEU A 12 25.90 8.12 7.81
CA LEU A 12 25.32 8.92 6.74
C LEU A 12 24.58 10.14 7.30
N TYR A 13 23.84 9.96 8.41
CA TYR A 13 23.17 11.07 9.08
C TYR A 13 24.16 12.11 9.59
N ARG A 14 25.30 11.71 10.18
CA ARG A 14 26.34 12.62 10.66
C ARG A 14 26.93 13.46 9.53
N ASP A 15 27.27 12.82 8.41
CA ASP A 15 27.81 13.51 7.25
C ASP A 15 26.80 14.47 6.63
N ALA A 16 25.55 14.05 6.48
CA ALA A 16 24.48 14.92 6.03
C ALA A 16 24.29 16.12 6.97
N LYS A 17 24.34 15.91 8.29
CA LYS A 17 24.23 16.99 9.28
C LYS A 17 25.37 18.01 9.17
N ARG A 18 26.61 17.56 8.97
CA ARG A 18 27.75 18.46 8.71
C ARG A 18 27.49 19.34 7.48
N ILE A 19 27.06 18.74 6.36
CA ILE A 19 26.75 19.49 5.13
C ILE A 19 25.62 20.50 5.36
N THR A 20 24.55 20.11 6.06
CA THR A 20 23.44 21.04 6.34
C THR A 20 23.88 22.27 7.14
N GLN A 21 24.87 22.12 8.02
CA GLN A 21 25.44 23.22 8.80
C GLN A 21 26.34 24.11 7.95
N GLU A 22 27.22 23.51 7.13
CA GLU A 22 28.14 24.25 6.26
C GLU A 22 27.43 25.11 5.20
N TYR A 23 26.29 24.63 4.70
CA TYR A 23 25.53 25.29 3.64
C TYR A 23 24.27 26.00 4.16
N GLU A 24 24.13 26.15 5.48
CA GLU A 24 23.00 26.84 6.13
C GLU A 24 21.61 26.40 5.61
N MET A 25 21.43 25.10 5.40
CA MET A 25 20.20 24.53 4.84
C MET A 25 19.58 23.46 5.74
N SER A 26 18.30 23.18 5.56
CA SER A 26 17.64 22.10 6.31
C SER A 26 18.02 20.71 5.76
N LEU A 27 17.94 19.68 6.61
CA LEU A 27 18.14 18.30 6.18
C LEU A 27 17.11 17.87 5.13
N ALA A 28 15.87 18.33 5.24
CA ALA A 28 14.81 18.07 4.27
C ALA A 28 15.16 18.65 2.89
N GLU A 29 15.73 19.85 2.84
CA GLU A 29 16.15 20.49 1.60
C GLU A 29 17.33 19.76 0.95
N LEU A 30 18.32 19.34 1.74
CA LEU A 30 19.43 18.52 1.26
C LEU A 30 18.93 17.21 0.63
N ILE A 31 18.02 16.50 1.32
CA ILE A 31 17.44 15.24 0.82
C ILE A 31 16.65 15.48 -0.46
N ARG A 32 15.82 16.52 -0.51
CA ARG A 32 15.03 16.87 -1.70
C ARG A 32 15.93 17.05 -2.93
N ARG A 33 16.96 17.90 -2.82
CA ARG A 33 17.92 18.16 -3.91
C ARG A 33 18.67 16.89 -4.32
N SER A 34 19.07 16.09 -3.34
CA SER A 34 19.79 14.84 -3.61
C SER A 34 18.93 13.85 -4.39
N LEU A 35 17.64 13.74 -4.06
CA LEU A 35 16.69 12.89 -4.79
C LEU A 35 16.42 13.44 -6.20
N GLU A 36 16.20 14.74 -6.34
CA GLU A 36 15.98 15.37 -7.65
C GLU A 36 17.18 15.17 -8.59
N LEU A 37 18.41 15.19 -8.06
CA LEU A 37 19.63 14.90 -8.81
C LEU A 37 19.79 13.41 -9.13
N ALA A 38 19.38 12.52 -8.23
CA ALA A 38 19.58 11.08 -8.40
C ALA A 38 18.51 10.43 -9.31
N LEU A 39 17.26 10.90 -9.27
CA LEU A 39 16.12 10.29 -9.96
C LEU A 39 16.32 10.11 -11.47
N PRO A 40 16.89 11.08 -12.23
CA PRO A 40 17.14 10.91 -13.67
C PRO A 40 18.10 9.76 -14.01
N GLY A 41 18.92 9.30 -13.06
CA GLY A 41 19.84 8.18 -13.24
C GLY A 41 19.17 6.81 -13.18
N TYR A 42 17.91 6.72 -12.72
CA TYR A 42 17.15 5.47 -12.69
C TYR A 42 16.37 5.31 -13.99
N PRO A 43 16.36 4.11 -14.61
CA PRO A 43 15.61 3.89 -15.84
C PRO A 43 14.12 4.12 -15.62
N PRO A 44 13.39 4.70 -16.60
CA PRO A 44 11.96 4.87 -16.49
C PRO A 44 11.29 3.51 -16.32
N ARG A 45 10.53 3.34 -15.24
CA ARG A 45 9.72 2.15 -15.03
C ARG A 45 8.52 2.21 -15.97
N ALA A 46 8.20 1.09 -16.63
CA ALA A 46 6.92 0.98 -17.33
C ALA A 46 5.80 1.33 -16.35
N PRO A 47 4.77 2.10 -16.76
CA PRO A 47 3.67 2.45 -15.88
C PRO A 47 3.07 1.15 -15.32
N GLU A 48 3.03 1.03 -13.98
CA GLU A 48 2.30 -0.07 -13.38
C GLU A 48 0.83 0.03 -13.81
N PRO A 49 0.17 -1.10 -14.14
CA PRO A 49 -1.25 -1.06 -14.46
C PRO A 49 -1.97 -0.41 -13.29
N GLN A 50 -2.75 0.63 -13.59
CA GLN A 50 -3.53 1.32 -12.58
C GLN A 50 -4.42 0.28 -11.90
N TRP A 51 -4.24 0.08 -10.60
CA TRP A 51 -5.10 -0.82 -9.85
C TRP A 51 -6.55 -0.33 -9.99
N THR A 52 -7.40 -1.18 -10.54
CA THR A 52 -8.84 -0.96 -10.66
C THR A 52 -9.55 -1.83 -9.63
N LEU A 53 -10.55 -1.26 -8.94
CA LEU A 53 -11.43 -2.05 -8.08
C LEU A 53 -12.04 -3.18 -8.93
N PRO A 54 -11.87 -4.46 -8.55
CA PRO A 54 -12.53 -5.54 -9.27
C PRO A 54 -14.03 -5.33 -9.17
N LEU A 55 -14.71 -5.31 -10.31
CA LEU A 55 -16.17 -5.35 -10.35
C LEU A 55 -16.58 -6.74 -9.88
N VAL A 56 -16.88 -6.86 -8.59
CA VAL A 56 -17.50 -8.07 -8.07
C VAL A 56 -18.99 -7.94 -8.40
N ASP A 57 -19.46 -8.79 -9.31
CA ASP A 57 -20.90 -8.97 -9.57
C ASP A 57 -21.51 -9.74 -8.39
N MET A 58 -21.51 -9.11 -7.22
CA MET A 58 -22.31 -9.56 -6.09
C MET A 58 -23.68 -8.91 -6.23
N PRO A 59 -24.78 -9.68 -6.20
CA PRO A 59 -26.11 -9.13 -6.09
C PRO A 59 -26.29 -8.49 -4.71
N LEU A 60 -25.72 -7.28 -4.52
CA LEU A 60 -25.95 -6.41 -3.36
C LEU A 60 -27.43 -5.99 -3.24
N SER A 61 -28.25 -6.35 -4.22
CA SER A 61 -29.71 -6.23 -4.20
C SER A 61 -30.39 -7.10 -3.15
N VAL A 62 -29.70 -8.12 -2.62
CA VAL A 62 -30.24 -9.00 -1.59
C VAL A 62 -29.39 -8.84 -0.35
N ASP A 63 -29.97 -8.33 0.73
CA ASP A 63 -29.33 -8.32 2.04
C ASP A 63 -29.20 -9.79 2.51
N PRO A 64 -27.98 -10.35 2.62
CA PRO A 64 -27.78 -11.74 3.02
C PRO A 64 -28.19 -11.99 4.48
N PHE A 65 -28.45 -10.93 5.24
CA PHE A 65 -28.91 -10.98 6.61
C PHE A 65 -30.41 -10.65 6.76
N ALA A 66 -31.14 -10.48 5.65
CA ALA A 66 -32.58 -10.14 5.68
C ALA A 66 -33.45 -11.25 6.29
N ASN A 67 -33.00 -12.50 6.28
CA ASN A 67 -33.68 -13.61 6.91
C ASN A 67 -33.30 -13.67 8.40
N GLU A 68 -34.25 -13.71 9.34
CA GLU A 68 -33.98 -13.83 10.77
C GLU A 68 -33.13 -15.09 11.11
N ASP A 69 -33.28 -16.16 10.32
CA ASP A 69 -32.54 -17.41 10.46
C ASP A 69 -31.25 -17.45 9.63
N TRP A 70 -30.73 -16.29 9.19
CA TRP A 70 -29.51 -16.21 8.36
C TRP A 70 -28.31 -16.94 8.98
N ARG A 71 -28.23 -16.99 10.31
CA ARG A 71 -27.16 -17.70 11.05
C ARG A 71 -27.24 -19.21 10.88
N GLU A 72 -28.42 -19.77 10.73
CA GLU A 72 -28.61 -21.21 10.53
C GLU A 72 -28.32 -21.59 9.08
N ASN A 73 -28.74 -20.74 8.14
CA ASN A 73 -28.50 -20.95 6.71
C ASN A 73 -27.01 -20.93 6.33
N LEU A 74 -26.21 -20.06 6.95
CA LEU A 74 -24.75 -20.02 6.74
C LEU A 74 -24.05 -21.31 7.16
N HIS A 75 -24.51 -21.96 8.24
CA HIS A 75 -23.95 -23.25 8.69
C HIS A 75 -24.41 -24.42 7.81
N LEU A 76 -25.62 -24.36 7.25
CA LEU A 76 -26.12 -25.37 6.32
C LEU A 76 -25.44 -25.27 4.94
N GLU A 77 -25.19 -24.06 4.43
CA GLU A 77 -24.49 -23.87 3.14
C GLU A 77 -23.02 -24.30 3.20
N SER A 78 -22.33 -24.09 4.33
CA SER A 78 -20.96 -24.62 4.52
C SER A 78 -20.93 -26.14 4.48
N MET A 79 -21.99 -26.81 4.94
CA MET A 79 -22.09 -28.28 4.95
C MET A 79 -22.38 -28.86 3.57
N VAL A 80 -23.14 -28.14 2.71
CA VAL A 80 -23.39 -28.53 1.31
C VAL A 80 -22.18 -28.26 0.41
N ALA A 81 -21.37 -27.25 0.73
CA ALA A 81 -20.13 -26.98 0.01
C ALA A 81 -19.04 -28.05 0.27
N GLU A 82 -19.04 -28.68 1.45
CA GLU A 82 -18.12 -29.79 1.76
C GLU A 82 -18.50 -31.12 1.07
N ASP A 83 -19.78 -31.35 0.75
CA ASP A 83 -20.24 -32.60 0.09
C ASP A 83 -19.98 -32.63 -1.43
N LYS A 84 -19.81 -31.47 -2.07
CA LYS A 84 -19.42 -31.38 -3.50
C LYS A 84 -17.92 -31.52 -3.76
N GLY A 85 -17.17 -31.94 -2.74
CA GLY A 85 -15.71 -32.10 -2.75
C GLY A 85 -15.24 -33.52 -2.47
N ASN A 86 -15.88 -34.56 -3.01
CA ASN A 86 -15.28 -35.89 -3.11
C ASN A 86 -15.87 -36.62 -4.34
N PRO A 87 -15.04 -37.27 -5.19
CA PRO A 87 -15.40 -37.66 -6.55
C PRO A 87 -16.45 -38.78 -6.63
#